data_AF-B4WV02-F1
#
_entry.id   AF-B4WV02-F1
#
_cell.length_a   1.000
_cell.length_b   1.000
_cell.length_c   1.000
_cell.angle_alpha   90.00
_cell.angle_beta   90.00
_cell.angle_gamma   90.00
#
_symmetry.space_group_name_H-M   'P 1'
#
loop_
_entity.id
_entity.type
_entity.pdbx_description
1 polymer ?
#
loop_
_entity_poly.entity_id
_entity_poly.type
_entity_poly.pdbx_seq_one_letter_code
_entity_poly.pdbx_strand_id
1 'polypeptide(L)' 'MAKGRPGGNPDIADHGFKQKHDWSEPCTEKMTIRMPASMKTAIKSGLIEDWQEVCRQAIAQELGWSDSSEENDPH' A
#
# COMPACT_ATOMS: atom_id res chain seq x y z
N MET A 1 -16.85 -29.66 -5.90
CA MET A 1 -16.07 -28.75 -6.77
C MET A 1 -16.85 -27.46 -6.88
N ALA A 2 -16.34 -26.37 -6.30
CA ALA A 2 -17.06 -25.08 -6.29
C ALA A 2 -17.13 -24.53 -7.71
N LYS A 3 -18.35 -24.47 -8.25
CA LYS A 3 -18.67 -23.98 -9.60
C LYS A 3 -18.54 -22.45 -9.59
N GLY A 4 -17.37 -21.95 -9.97
CA GLY A 4 -17.15 -20.52 -10.20
C GLY A 4 -18.20 -19.98 -11.17
N ARG A 5 -18.73 -18.78 -10.88
CA ARG A 5 -19.76 -18.14 -11.71
C ARG A 5 -19.22 -17.93 -13.13
N PRO A 6 -19.94 -18.35 -14.19
CA PRO A 6 -19.53 -18.05 -15.56
C PRO A 6 -19.67 -16.54 -15.77
N GLY A 7 -18.54 -15.83 -15.86
CA GLY A 7 -18.49 -14.37 -15.93
C GLY A 7 -17.54 -13.68 -14.94
N GLY A 8 -16.52 -14.38 -14.43
CA GLY A 8 -15.38 -13.69 -13.82
C GLY A 8 -14.71 -12.78 -14.85
N ASN A 9 -14.32 -11.56 -14.45
CA ASN A 9 -13.62 -10.64 -15.34
C ASN A 9 -12.33 -11.32 -15.86
N PRO A 10 -12.18 -11.56 -17.18
CA PRO A 10 -10.99 -12.19 -17.75
C PRO A 10 -9.69 -11.44 -17.39
N ASP A 11 -9.80 -10.13 -17.21
CA ASP A 11 -8.66 -9.23 -16.97
C ASP A 11 -8.22 -9.19 -15.49
N ILE A 12 -8.76 -10.06 -14.64
CA ILE A 12 -8.44 -10.05 -13.20
C ILE A 12 -6.97 -10.37 -12.93
N ALA A 13 -6.33 -11.12 -13.82
CA ALA A 13 -4.90 -11.41 -13.77
C ALA A 13 -4.05 -10.16 -14.10
N ASP A 14 -4.54 -9.28 -14.96
CA ASP A 14 -3.83 -8.08 -15.40
C ASP A 14 -3.99 -6.90 -14.42
N HIS A 15 -5.14 -6.85 -13.73
CA HIS A 15 -5.46 -5.83 -12.71
C HIS A 15 -5.21 -6.28 -11.27
N GLY A 16 -4.60 -7.46 -11.09
CA GLY A 16 -4.14 -7.91 -9.78
C GLY A 16 -3.16 -6.90 -9.17
N PHE A 17 -3.19 -6.75 -7.85
CA PHE A 17 -2.22 -5.94 -7.13
C PHE A 17 -0.82 -6.50 -7.39
N LYS A 18 0.01 -5.75 -8.13
CA LYS A 18 1.41 -6.08 -8.33
C LYS A 18 2.21 -5.39 -7.24
N GLN A 19 2.93 -6.16 -6.45
CA GLN A 19 3.90 -5.64 -5.50
C GLN A 19 4.93 -4.81 -6.28
N LYS A 20 4.94 -3.49 -6.04
CA LYS A 20 5.81 -2.54 -6.74
C LYS A 20 7.16 -2.36 -6.05
N HIS A 21 7.24 -2.73 -4.77
CA HIS A 21 8.37 -2.50 -3.88
C HIS A 21 8.66 -3.79 -3.08
N ASP A 22 9.92 -4.00 -2.71
CA ASP A 22 10.39 -5.17 -1.96
C ASP A 22 10.01 -5.09 -0.48
N TRP A 23 8.71 -5.09 -0.19
CA TRP A 23 8.17 -5.18 1.17
C TRP A 23 8.32 -6.59 1.73
N SER A 24 8.62 -6.70 3.03
CA SER A 24 8.69 -7.99 3.74
C SER A 24 7.33 -8.69 3.80
N GLU A 25 6.26 -7.90 3.87
CA GLU A 25 4.87 -8.37 3.93
C GLU A 25 3.98 -7.67 2.87
N PRO A 26 2.92 -8.33 2.39
CA PRO A 26 2.00 -7.73 1.44
C PRO A 26 1.17 -6.62 2.10
N CYS A 27 1.16 -5.43 1.50
CA CYS A 27 0.36 -4.28 1.96
C CYS A 27 -1.15 -4.43 1.61
N THR A 28 -1.85 -5.35 2.29
CA THR A 28 -3.29 -5.62 2.05
C THR A 28 -4.24 -4.71 2.83
N GLU A 29 -3.78 -4.13 3.95
CA GLU A 29 -4.58 -3.29 4.83
C GLU A 29 -4.75 -1.86 4.30
N LYS A 30 -5.86 -1.21 4.68
CA LYS A 30 -6.19 0.16 4.22
C LYS A 30 -6.44 1.09 5.40
N MET A 31 -5.78 2.25 5.37
CA MET A 31 -5.98 3.33 6.32
C MET A 31 -6.28 4.64 5.60
N THR A 32 -7.19 5.45 6.14
CA THR A 32 -7.53 6.78 5.60
C THR A 32 -6.99 7.89 6.49
N ILE A 33 -6.33 8.89 5.89
CA ILE A 33 -5.72 10.02 6.60
C ILE A 33 -6.54 11.30 6.35
N ARG A 34 -6.82 12.07 7.41
CA ARG A 34 -7.40 13.42 7.28
C ARG A 34 -6.30 14.44 7.02
N MET A 35 -6.55 15.36 6.09
CA MET A 35 -5.57 16.36 5.66
C MET A 35 -6.24 17.65 5.18
N PRO A 36 -5.52 18.80 5.18
CA PRO A 36 -6.00 20.04 4.56
C PRO A 36 -6.31 19.87 3.07
N ALA A 37 -7.30 20.61 2.58
CA ALA A 37 -7.73 20.53 1.18
C ALA A 37 -6.60 20.88 0.19
N SER A 38 -5.75 21.85 0.53
CA SER A 38 -4.59 22.23 -0.27
C SER A 38 -3.60 21.08 -0.47
N MET A 39 -3.34 20.30 0.59
CA MET A 39 -2.44 19.14 0.53
C MET A 39 -3.01 18.05 -0.38
N LYS A 40 -4.31 17.76 -0.25
CA LYS A 40 -5.00 16.81 -1.13
C LYS A 40 -4.93 17.24 -2.60
N THR A 41 -5.09 18.54 -2.88
CA THR A 41 -4.99 19.08 -4.25
C THR A 41 -3.58 18.95 -4.79
N ALA A 42 -2.54 19.26 -4.00
CA ALA A 42 -1.14 19.13 -4.41
C ALA A 42 -0.74 17.68 -4.73
N ILE A 43 -1.21 16.72 -3.93
CA ILE A 43 -1.02 15.29 -4.20
C ILE A 43 -1.72 14.90 -5.52
N LYS A 44 -2.98 15.32 -5.69
CA LYS A 44 -3.75 15.03 -6.91
C LYS A 44 -3.17 15.66 -8.17
N SER A 45 -2.48 16.79 -8.05
CA SER A 45 -1.77 17.42 -9.18
C SER A 45 -0.46 16.72 -9.52
N GLY A 46 -0.12 15.62 -8.84
CA GLY A 46 1.08 14.83 -9.13
C GLY A 46 2.36 15.45 -8.57
N LEU A 47 2.26 16.35 -7.58
CA LEU A 47 3.47 16.88 -6.92
C LEU A 47 4.26 15.75 -6.22
N ILE A 48 3.58 14.67 -5.86
CA ILE A 48 4.16 13.43 -5.34
C ILE A 48 3.50 12.27 -6.10
N GLU A 49 4.24 11.63 -7.00
CA GLU A 49 3.72 10.58 -7.89
C GLU A 49 3.28 9.32 -7.12
N ASP A 50 4.12 8.83 -6.21
CA ASP A 50 3.82 7.67 -5.35
C ASP A 50 3.59 8.11 -3.90
N TRP A 51 2.63 9.01 -3.70
CA TRP A 51 2.33 9.56 -2.37
C TRP A 51 1.95 8.48 -1.34
N GLN A 52 1.45 7.34 -1.80
CA GLN A 52 1.06 6.21 -0.95
C GLN A 52 2.29 5.56 -0.32
N GLU A 53 3.32 5.30 -1.13
CA GLU A 53 4.59 4.75 -0.62
C GLU A 53 5.32 5.77 0.26
N VAL A 54 5.31 7.06 -0.10
CA VAL A 54 5.88 8.12 0.74
C VAL A 54 5.20 8.17 2.12
N CYS A 55 3.87 8.10 2.16
CA CYS A 55 3.14 8.03 3.43
C CYS A 55 3.48 6.76 4.22
N ARG A 56 3.60 5.60 3.56
CA ARG A 56 3.97 4.34 4.22
C ARG A 56 5.36 4.44 4.86
N GLN A 57 6.35 4.95 4.12
CA GLN A 57 7.72 5.10 4.61
C GLN A 57 7.80 6.09 5.78
N ALA A 58 7.08 7.20 5.71
CA ALA A 58 7.01 8.16 6.82
C ALA A 58 6.44 7.50 8.09
N ILE A 59 5.35 6.73 7.96
CA ILE A 59 4.78 6.00 9.10
C ILE A 59 5.75 4.94 9.63
N ALA A 60 6.39 4.17 8.75
CA ALA A 60 7.37 3.15 9.13
C ALA A 60 8.54 3.78 9.91
N GLN A 61 9.07 4.90 9.42
CA GLN A 61 10.15 5.63 10.09
C GLN A 61 9.75 6.10 11.50
N GLU A 62 8.56 6.67 11.66
CA GLU A 62 8.05 7.12 12.98
C GLU A 62 7.86 5.95 13.96
N LEU A 63 7.53 4.76 13.45
CA LEU A 63 7.41 3.54 14.24
C LEU A 63 8.77 2.86 14.51
N GLY A 64 9.87 3.34 13.91
CA GLY A 64 11.15 2.62 13.92
C GLY A 64 11.08 1.28 13.16
N TRP A 65 10.07 1.11 12.30
CA TRP A 65 9.89 -0.09 11.50
C TRP A 65 10.88 -0.06 10.34
N SER A 66 11.73 -1.08 10.26
CA SER A 66 12.54 -1.34 9.08
C SER A 66 12.10 -2.67 8.48
N ASP A 67 11.93 -2.73 7.15
CA ASP A 67 11.74 -4.01 6.43
C ASP A 67 12.99 -4.93 6.53
N SER A 68 14.04 -4.50 7.24
CA SER A 68 15.17 -5.34 7.62
C SER A 68 14.69 -6.38 8.63
N SER A 69 14.74 -7.63 8.20
CA SER A 69 14.53 -8.82 9.01
C SER A 69 15.57 -8.91 10.13
N GLU A 70 15.35 -8.21 11.23
CA GLU A 70 15.84 -8.58 12.57
C GLU A 70 14.65 -8.53 13.53
N GLU A 71 14.09 -9.72 13.72
CA GLU A 71 13.33 -10.20 14.88
C GLU A 71 13.38 -9.25 16.09
N ASN A 72 12.43 -8.32 16.18
CA ASN A 72 12.16 -7.61 17.42
C ASN A 72 11.14 -8.44 18.21
N ASP A 73 11.68 -9.29 19.09
CA ASP A 73 10.97 -10.00 20.15
C ASP A 73 10.42 -8.97 21.17
N PRO A 74 9.09 -8.81 21.32
CA PRO A 74 8.54 -7.89 22.30
C PRO A 74 8.57 -8.54 23.69
N HIS A 75 9.38 -7.96 24.58
CA HIS A 75 9.55 -8.36 25.97
C HIS A 75 8.30 -8.13 26.84
#